data_AF-A0A377B649-F1
#
_entry.id   AF-A0A377B649-F1
#
_cell.length_a   1.000
_cell.length_b   1.000
_cell.length_c   1.000
_cell.angle_alpha   90.00
_cell.angle_beta   90.00
_cell.angle_gamma   90.00
#
_symmetry.space_group_name_H-M   'P 1'
#
loop_
_entity.id
_entity.type
_entity.pdbx_description
1 polymer ?
#
loop_
_entity_poly.entity_id
_entity_poly.type
_entity_poly.pdbx_seq_one_letter_code
_entity_poly.pdbx_strand_id
1 'polypeptide(L)' 'MMPKKNGIDTLKALRQTHQTPVIMLTARGSELDRVLGLELGADDYLPETV' A
#
# COMPACT_ATOMS: atom_id res chain seq x y z
N MET A 1 -6.81 -6.63 -3.21
CA MET A 1 -7.92 -6.12 -2.37
C MET A 1 -7.93 -6.91 -1.09
N MET A 2 -7.89 -6.26 0.08
CA MET A 2 -8.04 -6.98 1.35
C MET A 2 -9.54 -7.18 1.65
N PRO A 3 -9.91 -8.29 2.32
CA PRO A 3 -11.31 -8.72 2.44
C PRO A 3 -12.21 -7.82 3.29
N LYS A 4 -11.63 -6.93 4.12
CA LYS A 4 -12.40 -6.08 5.07
C LYS A 4 -12.24 -4.58 4.86
N LYS A 5 -11.07 -4.14 4.39
CA LYS A 5 -10.73 -2.71 4.22
C LYS A 5 -9.82 -2.55 3.02
N ASN A 6 -9.88 -1.42 2.33
CA ASN A 6 -8.91 -1.12 1.28
C ASN A 6 -7.49 -0.97 1.88
N GLY A 7 -6.48 -1.55 1.23
CA GLY A 7 -5.08 -1.44 1.66
C GLY A 7 -4.60 0.01 1.70
N ILE A 8 -5.04 0.84 0.75
CA ILE A 8 -4.70 2.27 0.70
C ILE A 8 -5.31 3.04 1.89
N ASP A 9 -6.58 2.82 2.19
CA ASP A 9 -7.23 3.46 3.34
C ASP A 9 -6.67 2.94 4.67
N THR A 10 -6.10 1.74 4.66
CA THR A 10 -5.40 1.16 5.80
C THR A 10 -4.06 1.87 6.00
N LEU A 11 -3.27 2.03 4.94
CA LEU A 11 -2.00 2.77 4.97
C LEU A 11 -2.20 4.22 5.45
N LYS A 12 -3.18 4.95 4.89
CA LYS A 12 -3.49 6.33 5.31
C LYS A 12 -3.81 6.42 6.80
N ALA A 13 -4.68 5.54 7.31
CA ALA A 13 -5.05 5.53 8.72
C ALA A 13 -3.86 5.16 9.62
N LEU A 14 -3.02 4.22 9.18
CA LEU A 14 -1.81 3.83 9.91
C LEU A 14 -0.84 5.01 10.01
N ARG A 15 -0.59 5.73 8.92
CA ARG A 15 0.35 6.86 8.84
C ARG A 15 -0.06 8.09 9.65
N GLN A 16 -1.33 8.19 10.05
CA GLN A 16 -1.77 9.23 10.98
C GLN A 16 -1.19 9.08 12.39
N THR A 17 -0.80 7.87 12.78
CA THR A 17 -0.42 7.56 14.17
C THR A 17 0.86 6.74 14.31
N HIS A 18 1.31 6.07 13.25
CA HIS A 18 2.45 5.16 13.28
C HIS A 18 3.44 5.44 12.15
N GLN A 19 4.73 5.31 12.47
CA GLN A 19 5.85 5.38 11.53
C GLN A 19 6.46 4.01 11.23
N THR A 20 5.83 2.92 11.66
CA THR A 20 6.28 1.55 11.39
C THR A 20 6.49 1.35 9.89
N PRO A 21 7.63 0.80 9.43
CA PRO A 21 7.83 0.53 8.01
C PRO A 21 6.73 -0.36 7.42
N VAL A 22 6.24 -0.04 6.23
CA VAL A 22 5.17 -0.74 5.51
C VAL A 22 5.60 -1.06 4.10
N ILE A 23 5.49 -2.32 3.73
CA ILE A 23 5.59 -2.80 2.35
C ILE A 23 4.19 -3.17 1.87
N MET A 24 3.77 -2.63 0.74
CA MET A 24 2.50 -2.95 0.11
C MET A 24 2.66 -4.19 -0.79
N LEU A 25 1.97 -5.29 -0.49
CA LEU A 25 1.93 -6.50 -1.33
C LEU A 25 0.57 -6.61 -2.03
N THR A 26 0.57 -6.72 -3.36
CA THR A 26 -0.69 -6.67 -4.11
C THR A 26 -0.59 -7.24 -5.53
N ALA A 27 -1.60 -8.02 -5.93
CA ALA A 27 -1.80 -8.47 -7.31
C ALA A 27 -2.27 -7.36 -8.28
N ARG A 28 -2.61 -6.16 -7.76
CA ARG A 28 -2.79 -4.97 -8.60
C ARG A 28 -1.42 -4.35 -8.85
N GLY A 29 -0.87 -4.60 -10.03
CA GLY A 29 0.48 -4.17 -10.42
C GLY A 29 0.51 -3.00 -11.40
N SER A 30 -0.53 -2.16 -11.46
CA SER A 30 -0.46 -0.98 -12.33
C SER A 30 0.58 0.01 -11.79
N GLU A 31 1.30 0.69 -12.68
CA GLU A 31 2.30 1.68 -12.29
C GLU A 31 1.68 2.82 -11.46
N LEU A 32 0.45 3.22 -11.80
CA LEU A 32 -0.33 4.21 -11.06
C LEU A 32 -0.58 3.80 -9.59
N ASP A 33 -0.95 2.54 -9.34
CA ASP A 33 -1.20 2.07 -7.98
C ASP A 33 0.08 2.05 -7.14
N ARG A 34 1.22 1.74 -7.77
CA ARG A 34 2.55 1.77 -7.14
C ARG A 34 2.94 3.20 -6.75
N VAL A 35 2.84 4.14 -7.68
CA VAL A 35 3.17 5.56 -7.41
C VAL A 35 2.29 6.09 -6.28
N LEU A 36 0.99 5.84 -6.35
CA LEU A 36 0.05 6.27 -5.31
C LEU A 36 0.40 5.67 -3.93
N GLY A 37 0.74 4.39 -3.85
CA GLY A 37 1.12 3.75 -2.59
C GLY A 37 2.34 4.38 -1.94
N LEU A 38 3.37 4.68 -2.73
CA LEU A 38 4.61 5.30 -2.25
C LEU A 38 4.37 6.75 -1.80
N GLU A 39 3.62 7.56 -2.57
CA GLU A 39 3.28 8.93 -2.18
C GLU A 39 2.47 9.02 -0.88
N LEU A 40 1.66 8.00 -0.61
CA LEU A 40 0.87 7.89 0.63
C LEU A 40 1.66 7.36 1.82
N GLY A 41 2.96 7.09 1.65
CA GLY A 41 3.88 6.74 2.72
C GLY A 41 4.17 5.25 2.87
N ALA A 42 3.91 4.43 1.85
CA ALA A 42 4.50 3.10 1.82
C ALA A 42 6.02 3.22 1.61
N ASP A 43 6.79 2.36 2.28
CA ASP A 43 8.24 2.32 2.15
C ASP A 43 8.66 1.51 0.92
N ASP A 44 7.84 0.54 0.53
CA ASP A 44 8.00 -0.21 -0.72
C ASP A 44 6.67 -0.76 -1.23
N TYR A 45 6.65 -1.18 -2.49
CA TYR A 45 5.51 -1.73 -3.19
C TYR A 45 5.94 -2.93 -4.02
N LEU A 46 5.50 -4.12 -3.59
CA LEU A 46 5.79 -5.38 -4.25
C LEU A 46 4.54 -5.86 -5.02
N PRO A 47 4.57 -5.81 -6.36
CA PRO A 47 3.53 -6.44 -7.16
C PRO A 47 3.64 -7.97 -7.05
N GLU A 48 2.54 -8.63 -6.74
CA GLU A 48 2.45 -10.09 -6.85
C GLU A 48 2.43 -10.45 -8.33
N THR A 49 3.55 -10.97 -8.82
CA THR A 49 3.68 -11.46 -10.19
C THR A 49 3.16 -12.90 -10.19
N VAL A 50 2.06 -13.15 -10.90
CA VAL A 50 1.61 -14.52 -11.20
C VAL A 50 2.45 -15.09 -12.33
#